data_AF-A0A955ZZT2-F1
#
_entry.id   AF-A0A955ZZT2-F1
#
_cell.length_a   1.000
_cell.length_b   1.000
_cell.length_c   1.000
_cell.angle_alpha   90.00
_cell.angle_beta   90.00
_cell.angle_gamma   90.00
#
_symmetry.space_group_name_H-M   'P 1'
#
loop_
_entity.id
_entity.type
_entity.pdbx_description
1 polymer ?
#
loop_
_entity_poly.entity_id
_entity_poly.type
_entity_poly.pdbx_seq_one_letter_code
_entity_poly.pdbx_strand_id
1 'polypeptide(L)'
;MRSIALVALLGGALAAPARGEPDLNQLAIDWARGRYVSPVICDIEGAPVRGGRRVLVAPGPRRVQPPVARLTFSDLDVPLASRCFDDRGTPAPNLLGHLDLRLPGRTRADTARRDFAAALRRERGFSFHVSEGTLRTIEVGSGATRDVDFRGGTATLREIEAESDDARLLADLEGLRKLVLELVASDGTRLRLPLVMTRPR
;
A
#
# COMPACT_ATOMS: atom_id res chain seq x y z
N MET A 1 17.64 -15.95 -70.42
CA MET A 1 16.55 -16.19 -69.44
C MET A 1 17.17 -16.34 -68.05
N ARG A 2 16.56 -15.67 -67.06
CA ARG A 2 16.75 -15.76 -65.60
C ARG A 2 17.84 -14.89 -64.98
N SER A 3 17.47 -13.62 -64.77
CA SER A 3 18.03 -12.73 -63.76
C SER A 3 17.49 -13.12 -62.37
N ILE A 4 18.38 -13.32 -61.39
CA ILE A 4 18.03 -13.57 -59.98
C ILE A 4 18.13 -12.23 -59.25
N ALA A 5 16.98 -11.72 -58.80
CA ALA A 5 16.88 -10.51 -57.99
C ALA A 5 17.15 -10.87 -56.52
N LEU A 6 18.21 -10.31 -55.95
CA LEU A 6 18.56 -10.43 -54.53
C LEU A 6 17.79 -9.34 -53.76
N VAL A 7 16.72 -9.72 -53.07
CA VAL A 7 15.97 -8.82 -52.18
C VAL A 7 16.70 -8.76 -50.83
N ALA A 8 17.33 -7.63 -50.55
CA ALA A 8 17.90 -7.33 -49.24
C ALA A 8 16.78 -6.96 -48.25
N LEU A 9 16.48 -7.87 -47.33
CA LEU A 9 15.62 -7.61 -46.16
C LEU A 9 16.39 -6.73 -45.17
N LEU A 10 16.15 -5.42 -45.22
CA LEU A 10 16.53 -4.47 -44.18
C LEU A 10 15.66 -4.72 -42.94
N GLY A 11 16.19 -5.53 -42.01
CA GLY A 11 15.64 -5.70 -40.67
C GLY A 11 15.76 -4.40 -39.88
N GLY A 12 14.67 -3.66 -39.77
CA GLY A 12 14.56 -2.51 -38.88
C GLY A 12 14.66 -2.95 -37.43
N ALA A 13 15.80 -2.68 -36.78
CA ALA A 13 15.93 -2.76 -35.34
C ALA A 13 15.01 -1.67 -34.73
N LEU A 14 13.82 -2.08 -34.29
CA LEU A 14 12.96 -1.26 -33.44
C LEU A 14 13.74 -0.97 -32.15
N ALA A 15 14.29 0.24 -32.05
CA ALA A 15 14.85 0.74 -30.82
C ALA A 15 13.74 0.74 -29.76
N ALA A 16 13.78 -0.23 -28.85
CA ALA A 16 12.92 -0.22 -27.68
C ALA A 16 13.18 1.10 -26.95
N PRO A 17 12.13 1.87 -26.58
CA PRO A 17 12.33 3.11 -25.84
C PRO A 17 13.12 2.77 -24.58
N ALA A 18 14.30 3.38 -24.43
CA ALA A 18 15.10 3.26 -23.22
C ALA A 18 14.24 3.73 -22.06
N ARG A 19 13.70 2.78 -21.29
CA ARG A 19 13.04 3.08 -20.02
C ARG A 19 14.13 3.71 -19.16
N GLY A 20 14.01 5.01 -18.90
CA GLY A 20 14.92 5.73 -18.02
C GLY A 20 15.06 4.99 -16.68
N GLU A 21 16.21 5.12 -16.05
CA GLU A 21 16.44 4.50 -14.75
C GLU A 21 15.36 4.93 -13.75
N PRO A 22 14.82 4.00 -12.93
CA PRO A 22 13.78 4.33 -11.97
C PRO A 22 14.33 5.32 -10.93
N ASP A 23 13.57 6.37 -10.66
CA ASP A 23 13.85 7.27 -9.54
C ASP A 23 13.54 6.59 -8.18
N LEU A 24 13.95 7.23 -7.08
CA LEU A 24 13.76 6.68 -5.74
C LEU A 24 12.27 6.53 -5.38
N ASN A 25 11.42 7.43 -5.85
CA ASN A 25 9.99 7.36 -5.59
C ASN A 25 9.37 6.14 -6.28
N GLN A 26 9.75 5.85 -7.53
CA GLN A 26 9.35 4.65 -8.25
C GLN A 26 9.81 3.38 -7.52
N LEU A 27 11.05 3.35 -7.02
CA LEU A 27 11.56 2.21 -6.23
C LEU A 27 10.77 2.02 -4.92
N ALA A 28 10.45 3.09 -4.21
CA ALA A 28 9.65 3.03 -2.98
C ALA A 28 8.21 2.57 -3.25
N ILE A 29 7.59 3.05 -4.33
CA ILE A 29 6.26 2.62 -4.79
C ILE A 29 6.27 1.13 -5.15
N ASP A 30 7.26 0.69 -5.92
CA ASP A 30 7.39 -0.71 -6.34
C ASP A 30 7.66 -1.63 -5.15
N TRP A 31 8.43 -1.18 -4.15
CA TRP A 31 8.59 -1.89 -2.89
C TRP A 31 7.26 -1.99 -2.14
N ALA A 32 6.50 -0.92 -2.00
CA ALA A 32 5.26 -0.90 -1.23
C ALA A 32 4.11 -1.68 -1.90
N ARG A 33 4.16 -1.84 -3.24
CA ARG A 33 3.11 -2.45 -4.05
C ARG A 33 2.74 -3.85 -3.57
N GLY A 34 1.44 -4.11 -3.45
CA GLY A 34 0.95 -5.40 -2.99
C GLY A 34 -0.52 -5.42 -2.63
N ARG A 35 -1.06 -6.64 -2.45
CA ARG A 35 -2.36 -6.87 -1.82
C ARG A 35 -2.11 -7.26 -0.37
N TYR A 36 -2.65 -6.50 0.57
CA TYR A 36 -2.45 -6.70 2.00
C TYR A 36 -3.77 -6.98 2.70
N VAL A 37 -3.67 -7.64 3.84
CA VAL A 37 -4.76 -7.83 4.80
C VAL A 37 -4.28 -7.34 6.17
N SER A 38 -5.11 -6.55 6.84
CA SER A 38 -4.99 -6.26 8.27
C SER A 38 -5.99 -7.14 9.01
N PRO A 39 -5.56 -8.00 9.95
CA PRO A 39 -6.50 -8.80 10.72
C PRO A 39 -7.41 -7.91 11.57
N VAL A 40 -8.62 -8.40 11.78
CA VAL A 40 -9.60 -7.88 12.74
C VAL A 40 -10.37 -9.05 13.33
N ILE A 41 -10.91 -8.88 14.53
CA ILE A 41 -11.87 -9.80 15.13
C ILE A 41 -13.22 -9.09 15.14
N CYS A 42 -14.26 -9.76 14.65
CA CYS A 42 -15.61 -9.22 14.58
C CYS A 42 -16.56 -10.12 15.35
N ASP A 43 -17.41 -9.55 16.18
CA ASP A 43 -18.46 -10.29 16.86
C ASP A 43 -19.67 -10.42 15.92
N ILE A 44 -19.99 -11.66 15.55
CA ILE A 44 -21.14 -12.00 14.68
C ILE A 44 -22.02 -12.95 15.48
N GLU A 45 -23.27 -12.55 15.74
CA GLU A 45 -24.24 -13.36 16.51
C GLU A 45 -23.70 -13.80 17.90
N GLY A 46 -22.86 -12.97 18.52
CA GLY A 46 -22.25 -13.25 19.84
C GLY A 46 -21.00 -14.12 19.80
N ALA A 47 -20.55 -14.55 18.62
CA ALA A 47 -19.31 -15.31 18.45
C ALA A 47 -18.20 -14.46 17.81
N PRO A 48 -16.96 -14.52 18.32
CA PRO A 48 -15.83 -13.84 17.71
C PRO A 48 -15.37 -14.57 16.44
N VAL A 49 -15.40 -13.88 15.31
CA VAL A 49 -14.99 -14.38 14.00
C VAL A 49 -13.80 -13.56 13.50
N ARG A 50 -12.72 -14.25 13.08
CA ARG A 50 -11.56 -13.59 12.47
C ARG A 50 -11.91 -13.13 11.06
N GLY A 51 -11.72 -11.84 10.81
CA GLY A 51 -11.88 -11.21 9.50
C GLY A 51 -10.58 -10.57 9.01
N GLY A 52 -10.68 -9.79 7.93
CA GLY A 52 -9.53 -9.09 7.38
C GLY A 52 -9.91 -7.86 6.58
N ARG A 53 -9.34 -6.71 6.93
CA ARG A 53 -9.45 -5.47 6.15
C ARG A 53 -8.48 -5.53 4.98
N ARG A 54 -9.00 -5.46 3.76
CA ARG A 54 -8.20 -5.53 2.54
C ARG A 54 -7.63 -4.15 2.19
N VAL A 55 -6.33 -4.12 1.93
CA VAL A 55 -5.60 -2.91 1.57
C VAL A 55 -4.79 -3.18 0.31
N LEU A 56 -5.04 -2.42 -0.76
CA LEU A 56 -4.30 -2.52 -2.01
C LEU A 56 -3.32 -1.34 -2.13
N VAL A 57 -2.06 -1.64 -2.36
CA VAL A 57 -1.06 -0.65 -2.79
C VAL A 57 -0.74 -0.90 -4.25
N ALA A 58 -1.04 0.06 -5.11
CA ALA A 58 -0.82 -0.02 -6.55
C ALA A 58 -0.21 1.30 -7.08
N PRO A 59 0.36 1.31 -8.29
CA PRO A 59 0.67 2.58 -8.95
C PRO A 59 -0.59 3.42 -9.13
N GLY A 60 -0.50 4.72 -8.86
CA GLY A 60 -1.57 5.68 -9.07
C GLY A 60 -1.76 6.06 -10.55
N PRO A 61 -2.54 7.12 -10.82
CA PRO A 61 -2.84 7.53 -12.20
C PRO A 61 -1.58 7.90 -13.00
N ARG A 62 -1.44 7.34 -14.21
CA ARG A 62 -0.23 7.47 -15.05
C ARG A 62 0.15 8.90 -15.45
N ARG A 63 -0.77 9.86 -15.34
CA ARG A 63 -0.59 11.25 -15.77
C ARG A 63 -0.10 12.18 -14.66
N VAL A 64 0.05 11.68 -13.44
CA VAL A 64 0.54 12.48 -12.30
C VAL A 64 2.06 12.41 -12.28
N GLN A 65 2.71 13.58 -12.28
CA GLN A 65 4.15 13.70 -12.04
C GLN A 65 4.41 14.56 -10.80
N PRO A 66 5.30 14.11 -9.88
CA PRO A 66 5.99 12.81 -9.89
C PRO A 66 5.00 11.63 -9.68
N PRO A 67 5.40 10.38 -9.98
CA PRO A 67 4.56 9.20 -9.76
C PRO A 67 3.99 9.14 -8.34
N VAL A 68 2.82 8.53 -8.16
CA VAL A 68 2.22 8.31 -6.83
C VAL A 68 1.84 6.85 -6.66
N ALA A 69 1.85 6.35 -5.43
CA ALA A 69 1.18 5.09 -5.09
C ALA A 69 -0.26 5.39 -4.68
N ARG A 70 -1.21 4.58 -5.16
CA ARG A 70 -2.57 4.57 -4.66
C ARG A 70 -2.74 3.48 -3.62
N LEU A 71 -3.11 3.89 -2.42
CA LEU A 71 -3.52 3.03 -1.32
C LEU A 71 -5.05 2.96 -1.31
N THR A 72 -5.65 1.79 -1.50
CA THR A 72 -7.10 1.61 -1.53
C THR A 72 -7.55 0.70 -0.39
N PHE A 73 -8.54 1.17 0.36
CA PHE A 73 -9.23 0.40 1.40
C PHE A 73 -10.54 -0.11 0.85
N SER A 74 -10.75 -1.42 0.95
CA SER A 74 -11.99 -2.07 0.55
C SER A 74 -12.81 -2.45 1.76
N ASP A 75 -14.09 -2.69 1.50
CA ASP A 75 -15.07 -3.06 2.50
C ASP A 75 -14.61 -4.26 3.34
N LEU A 76 -14.83 -4.13 4.65
CA LEU A 76 -14.72 -5.22 5.58
C LEU A 76 -15.94 -6.12 5.36
N ASP A 77 -15.70 -7.25 4.69
CA ASP A 77 -16.68 -8.23 4.23
C ASP A 77 -17.32 -9.02 5.40
N VAL A 78 -18.01 -8.30 6.30
CA VAL A 78 -18.61 -8.79 7.56
C VAL A 78 -19.98 -8.14 7.83
N PRO A 79 -20.97 -8.29 6.95
CA PRO A 79 -22.23 -7.53 6.99
C PRO A 79 -23.09 -7.73 8.26
N LEU A 80 -22.86 -8.80 9.03
CA LEU A 80 -23.61 -9.15 10.25
C LEU A 80 -22.83 -8.85 11.54
N ALA A 81 -21.67 -8.21 11.45
CA ALA A 81 -20.87 -7.91 12.64
C ALA A 81 -21.52 -6.80 13.49
N SER A 82 -21.67 -7.06 14.78
CA SER A 82 -22.17 -6.08 15.76
C SER A 82 -21.08 -5.13 16.25
N ARG A 83 -19.81 -5.55 16.16
CA ARG A 83 -18.61 -4.73 16.36
C ARG A 83 -17.41 -5.45 15.80
N CYS A 84 -16.35 -4.71 15.49
CA CYS A 84 -15.04 -5.26 15.22
C CYS A 84 -13.97 -4.57 16.06
N PHE A 85 -12.94 -5.30 16.42
CA PHE A 85 -11.80 -4.85 17.18
C PHE A 85 -10.50 -5.41 16.61
N ASP A 86 -9.40 -4.74 16.90
CA ASP A 86 -8.07 -5.34 16.71
C ASP A 86 -7.77 -6.32 17.85
N ASP A 87 -6.67 -7.06 17.75
CA ASP A 87 -6.33 -8.07 18.76
C ASP A 87 -5.90 -7.47 20.12
N ARG A 88 -5.85 -6.13 20.23
CA ARG A 88 -5.69 -5.41 21.50
C ARG A 88 -7.04 -5.01 22.10
N GLY A 89 -8.16 -5.34 21.45
CA GLY A 89 -9.51 -4.96 21.85
C GLY A 89 -9.89 -3.52 21.47
N THR A 90 -9.07 -2.83 20.67
CA THR A 90 -9.37 -1.47 20.20
C THR A 90 -10.43 -1.52 19.11
N PRO A 91 -11.44 -0.64 19.10
CA PRO A 91 -12.41 -0.57 18.01
C PRO A 91 -11.75 -0.48 16.64
N ALA A 92 -12.15 -1.36 15.73
CA ALA A 92 -11.61 -1.45 14.38
C ALA A 92 -12.71 -1.07 13.36
N PRO A 93 -12.83 0.20 12.98
CA PRO A 93 -13.86 0.64 12.05
C PRO A 93 -13.64 0.05 10.65
N ASN A 94 -14.69 -0.10 9.87
CA ASN A 94 -14.56 -0.34 8.45
C ASN A 94 -13.98 0.93 7.78
N LEU A 95 -13.05 0.75 6.84
CA LEU A 95 -12.37 1.85 6.15
C LEU A 95 -12.65 1.72 4.66
N LEU A 96 -13.19 2.76 4.05
CA LEU A 96 -13.48 2.82 2.61
C LEU A 96 -12.83 4.05 2.00
N GLY A 97 -12.24 3.88 0.82
CA GLY A 97 -11.70 4.99 0.04
C GLY A 97 -10.28 4.73 -0.44
N HIS A 98 -9.60 5.80 -0.81
CA HIS A 98 -8.23 5.71 -1.30
C HIS A 98 -7.43 6.96 -0.96
N LEU A 99 -6.11 6.78 -0.86
CA LEU A 99 -5.11 7.82 -0.67
C LEU A 99 -4.08 7.74 -1.78
N ASP A 100 -3.69 8.88 -2.33
CA ASP A 100 -2.56 8.99 -3.25
C ASP A 100 -1.33 9.46 -2.45
N LEU A 101 -0.27 8.65 -2.51
CA LEU A 101 0.93 8.73 -1.70
C LEU A 101 2.11 9.13 -2.57
N ARG A 102 2.87 10.11 -2.12
CA ARG A 102 4.06 10.61 -2.81
C ARG A 102 5.25 10.63 -1.86
N LEU A 103 6.39 10.10 -2.29
CA LEU A 103 7.61 10.24 -1.51
C LEU A 103 8.03 11.72 -1.47
N PRO A 104 8.31 12.31 -0.29
CA PRO A 104 8.74 13.70 -0.20
C PRO A 104 10.15 13.91 -0.77
N GLY A 105 10.44 15.14 -1.19
CA GLY A 105 11.78 15.57 -1.64
C GLY A 105 12.03 15.42 -3.14
N ARG A 106 13.22 15.86 -3.57
CA ARG A 106 13.72 15.71 -4.95
C ARG A 106 14.70 14.54 -4.99
N THR A 107 14.46 13.61 -5.89
CA THR A 107 15.26 12.38 -6.02
C THR A 107 16.13 12.47 -7.27
N ARG A 108 17.41 12.14 -7.16
CA ARG A 108 18.30 12.07 -8.32
C ARG A 108 18.35 10.62 -8.82
N ALA A 109 18.12 10.42 -10.13
CA ALA A 109 18.05 9.08 -10.72
C ALA A 109 19.37 8.30 -10.59
N ASP A 110 20.51 9.01 -10.72
CA ASP A 110 21.88 8.46 -10.64
C ASP A 110 22.22 7.77 -9.30
N THR A 111 21.51 8.14 -8.23
CA THR A 111 21.76 7.69 -6.86
C THR A 111 20.58 6.94 -6.26
N ALA A 112 19.44 6.90 -6.95
CA ALA A 112 18.17 6.36 -6.48
C ALA A 112 18.27 4.94 -5.89
N ARG A 113 18.96 4.01 -6.55
CA ARG A 113 19.09 2.62 -6.07
C ARG A 113 19.88 2.52 -4.76
N ARG A 114 20.98 3.27 -4.65
CA ARG A 114 21.81 3.29 -3.45
C ARG A 114 21.05 3.93 -2.29
N ASP A 115 20.37 5.04 -2.55
CA ASP A 115 19.60 5.76 -1.55
C ASP A 115 18.39 4.94 -1.08
N PHE A 116 17.73 4.22 -1.99
CA PHE A 116 16.68 3.25 -1.67
C PHE A 116 17.19 2.16 -0.73
N ALA A 117 18.31 1.51 -1.07
CA ALA A 117 18.88 0.45 -0.25
C ALA A 117 19.40 0.95 1.11
N ALA A 118 19.90 2.19 1.17
CA ALA A 118 20.31 2.83 2.41
C ALA A 118 19.10 3.16 3.30
N ALA A 119 18.04 3.74 2.74
CA ALA A 119 16.79 4.07 3.44
C ALA A 119 16.14 2.79 3.98
N LEU A 120 15.97 1.76 3.15
CA LEU A 120 15.34 0.51 3.57
C LEU A 120 16.13 -0.19 4.69
N ARG A 121 17.47 -0.16 4.66
CA ARG A 121 18.27 -0.74 5.75
C ARG A 121 18.16 0.04 7.06
N ARG A 122 18.11 1.37 7.00
CA ARG A 122 18.11 2.24 8.18
C ARG A 122 16.73 2.42 8.80
N GLU A 123 15.73 2.68 7.97
CA GLU A 123 14.38 3.06 8.38
C GLU A 123 13.41 1.89 8.30
N ARG A 124 13.81 0.80 7.66
CA ARG A 124 13.01 -0.41 7.43
C ARG A 124 11.69 -0.12 6.73
N GLY A 125 11.63 0.95 5.95
CA GLY A 125 10.39 1.41 5.33
C GLY A 125 10.52 2.77 4.68
N PHE A 126 9.38 3.37 4.37
CA PHE A 126 9.29 4.68 3.75
C PHE A 126 8.13 5.49 4.34
N SER A 127 8.34 6.79 4.48
CA SER A 127 7.31 7.77 4.83
C SER A 127 6.91 8.57 3.59
N PHE A 128 5.62 8.58 3.30
CA PHE A 128 5.01 9.26 2.17
C PHE A 128 4.17 10.43 2.63
N HIS A 129 4.14 11.50 1.84
CA HIS A 129 3.15 12.54 1.97
C HIS A 129 1.86 12.11 1.27
N VAL A 130 0.72 12.30 1.92
CA VAL A 130 -0.59 12.06 1.31
C VAL A 130 -0.95 13.28 0.45
N SER A 131 -0.83 13.14 -0.87
CA SER A 131 -1.12 14.24 -1.79
C SER A 131 -2.61 14.47 -1.96
N GLU A 132 -3.41 13.40 -1.96
CA GLU A 132 -4.87 13.44 -2.13
C GLU A 132 -5.51 12.24 -1.44
N GLY A 133 -6.80 12.34 -1.13
CA GLY A 133 -7.62 11.22 -0.70
C GLY A 133 -8.31 11.40 0.65
N THR A 134 -9.43 10.71 0.78
CA THR A 134 -10.29 10.72 1.98
C THR A 134 -10.61 9.28 2.33
N LEU A 135 -10.62 8.97 3.62
CA LEU A 135 -11.12 7.68 4.11
C LEU A 135 -12.44 7.90 4.84
N ARG A 136 -13.45 7.16 4.41
CA ARG A 136 -14.67 6.98 5.19
C ARG A 136 -14.43 5.92 6.24
N THR A 137 -14.54 6.32 7.49
CA THR A 137 -14.57 5.43 8.65
C THR A 137 -16.02 5.11 8.96
N ILE A 138 -16.34 3.83 9.13
CA ILE A 138 -17.69 3.36 9.47
C ILE A 138 -17.55 2.50 10.72
N GLU A 139 -18.16 2.94 11.82
CA GLU A 139 -18.23 2.15 13.03
C GLU A 139 -19.09 0.90 12.78
N VAL A 140 -18.53 -0.27 13.07
CA VAL A 140 -19.23 -1.55 12.89
C VAL A 140 -20.28 -1.70 13.99
N GLY A 141 -21.52 -2.05 13.60
CA GLY A 141 -22.66 -2.18 14.50
C GLY A 141 -23.59 -0.97 14.51
N SER A 142 -23.04 0.23 14.79
CA SER A 142 -23.83 1.47 14.80
C SER A 142 -24.07 2.03 13.40
N GLY A 143 -23.16 1.75 12.45
CA GLY A 143 -23.16 2.36 11.13
C GLY A 143 -22.78 3.84 11.12
N ALA A 144 -22.32 4.39 12.25
CA ALA A 144 -21.90 5.79 12.33
C ALA A 144 -20.72 6.03 11.39
N THR A 145 -20.85 7.03 10.52
CA THR A 145 -19.85 7.33 9.50
C THR A 145 -19.14 8.64 9.79
N ARG A 146 -17.82 8.66 9.58
CA ARG A 146 -17.01 9.88 9.56
C ARG A 146 -16.05 9.84 8.38
N ASP A 147 -16.09 10.86 7.54
CA ASP A 147 -15.11 11.06 6.48
C ASP A 147 -13.91 11.84 7.05
N VAL A 148 -12.70 11.35 6.80
CA VAL A 148 -11.44 11.95 7.26
C VAL A 148 -10.58 12.28 6.04
N ASP A 149 -10.29 13.56 5.83
CA ASP A 149 -9.34 14.01 4.79
C ASP A 149 -7.91 13.81 5.30
N PHE A 150 -7.12 13.02 4.57
CA PHE A 150 -5.72 12.76 4.90
C PHE A 150 -4.76 13.66 4.11
N ARG A 151 -5.24 14.52 3.22
CA ARG A 151 -4.41 15.44 2.44
C ARG A 151 -3.54 16.31 3.35
N GLY A 152 -2.27 16.43 2.99
CA GLY A 152 -1.28 17.12 3.81
C GLY A 152 -0.75 16.28 4.98
N GLY A 153 -1.34 15.10 5.21
CA GLY A 153 -0.91 14.14 6.21
C GLY A 153 0.23 13.25 5.72
N THR A 154 0.52 12.23 6.52
CA THR A 154 1.60 11.27 6.27
C THR A 154 1.10 9.84 6.28
N ALA A 155 1.71 9.01 5.43
CA ALA A 155 1.52 7.57 5.41
C ALA A 155 2.90 6.91 5.54
N THR A 156 3.10 6.14 6.60
CA THR A 156 4.36 5.44 6.86
C THR A 156 4.13 3.95 6.71
N LEU A 157 4.89 3.31 5.83
CA LEU A 157 4.95 1.86 5.67
C LEU A 157 6.29 1.36 6.15
N ARG A 158 6.32 0.52 7.17
CA ARG A 158 7.55 -0.07 7.72
C ARG A 158 7.43 -1.57 7.84
N GLU A 159 8.53 -2.28 7.67
CA GLU A 159 8.62 -3.68 8.06
C GLU A 159 8.37 -3.82 9.56
N ILE A 160 7.65 -4.87 9.92
CA ILE A 160 7.45 -5.21 11.31
C ILE A 160 8.77 -5.71 11.91
N GLU A 161 9.10 -5.21 13.09
CA GLU A 161 10.24 -5.68 13.87
C GLU A 161 9.98 -7.09 14.40
N ALA A 162 10.99 -7.95 14.31
CA ALA A 162 10.92 -9.26 14.94
C ALA A 162 10.60 -9.07 16.44
N GLU A 163 9.82 -9.98 17.01
CA GLU A 163 9.44 -10.00 18.44
C GLU A 163 8.51 -8.86 18.93
N SER A 164 8.22 -7.87 18.08
CA SER A 164 7.21 -6.85 18.37
C SER A 164 5.81 -7.44 18.57
N ASP A 165 4.92 -6.71 19.23
CA ASP A 165 3.52 -7.13 19.40
C ASP A 165 2.83 -7.34 18.04
N ASP A 166 3.13 -6.49 17.05
CA ASP A 166 2.59 -6.64 15.70
C ASP A 166 3.14 -7.91 15.01
N ALA A 167 4.38 -8.34 15.32
CA ALA A 167 4.94 -9.59 14.80
C ALA A 167 4.24 -10.82 15.40
N ARG A 168 4.01 -10.80 16.71
CA ARG A 168 3.27 -11.85 17.43
C ARG A 168 1.85 -11.95 16.92
N LEU A 169 1.20 -10.81 16.70
CA LEU A 169 -0.13 -10.75 16.13
C LEU A 169 -0.20 -11.40 14.74
N LEU A 170 0.70 -11.03 13.85
CA LEU A 170 0.68 -11.58 12.50
C LEU A 170 1.36 -12.96 12.41
N ALA A 171 1.79 -13.58 13.51
CA ALA A 171 2.61 -14.80 13.49
C ALA A 171 1.93 -15.94 12.71
N ASP A 172 0.65 -16.17 12.98
CA ASP A 172 -0.16 -17.25 12.41
C ASP A 172 -0.63 -16.95 10.97
N LEU A 173 -0.42 -15.73 10.47
CA LEU A 173 -0.81 -15.35 9.12
C LEU A 173 0.32 -15.65 8.14
N GLU A 174 0.04 -16.54 7.19
CA GLU A 174 0.91 -16.80 6.06
C GLU A 174 1.02 -15.56 5.16
N GLY A 175 2.23 -15.24 4.70
CA GLY A 175 2.44 -14.13 3.80
C GLY A 175 3.90 -13.92 3.42
N LEU A 176 4.13 -13.16 2.35
CA LEU A 176 5.48 -12.89 1.83
C LEU A 176 6.18 -11.75 2.57
N ARG A 177 5.41 -10.80 3.11
CA ARG A 177 5.93 -9.62 3.80
C ARG A 177 4.95 -9.16 4.86
N LYS A 178 5.47 -8.78 6.02
CA LYS A 178 4.70 -8.20 7.13
C LYS A 178 5.12 -6.75 7.32
N LEU A 179 4.17 -5.84 7.22
CA LEU A 179 4.37 -4.40 7.32
C LEU A 179 3.46 -3.83 8.40
N VAL A 180 3.77 -2.62 8.86
CA VAL A 180 2.81 -1.77 9.54
C VAL A 180 2.60 -0.52 8.72
N LEU A 181 1.34 -0.19 8.50
CA LEU A 181 0.89 1.06 7.92
C LEU A 181 0.44 1.99 9.04
N GLU A 182 0.99 3.19 9.07
CA GLU A 182 0.57 4.26 9.95
C GLU A 182 0.15 5.46 9.12
N LEU A 183 -1.09 5.91 9.30
CA LEU A 183 -1.63 7.10 8.66
C LEU A 183 -1.84 8.18 9.72
N VAL A 184 -1.40 9.39 9.43
CA VAL A 184 -1.63 10.57 10.27
C VAL A 184 -2.22 11.67 9.39
N ALA A 185 -3.47 12.04 9.64
CA ALA A 185 -4.13 13.15 8.98
C ALA A 185 -3.65 14.50 9.53
N SER A 186 -3.95 15.58 8.81
CA SER A 186 -3.60 16.95 9.20
C SER A 186 -4.36 17.44 10.45
N ASP A 187 -5.55 16.88 10.71
CA ASP A 187 -6.33 17.12 11.93
C ASP A 187 -5.84 16.33 13.16
N GLY A 188 -4.77 15.55 13.00
CA GLY A 188 -4.19 14.71 14.05
C GLY A 188 -4.81 13.32 14.18
N THR A 189 -5.84 12.98 13.39
CA THR A 189 -6.41 11.62 13.34
C THR A 189 -5.34 10.62 12.94
N ARG A 190 -5.23 9.51 13.69
CA ARG A 190 -4.23 8.46 13.46
C ARG A 190 -4.89 7.10 13.22
N LEU A 191 -4.39 6.37 12.24
CA LEU A 191 -4.74 4.97 12.00
C LEU A 191 -3.46 4.15 11.93
N ARG A 192 -3.41 3.03 12.66
CA ARG A 192 -2.29 2.10 12.65
C ARG A 192 -2.80 0.71 12.33
N LEU A 193 -2.25 0.10 11.28
CA LEU A 193 -2.72 -1.16 10.73
C LEU A 193 -1.53 -2.12 10.53
N PRO A 194 -1.45 -3.24 11.27
CA PRO A 194 -0.53 -4.31 10.93
C PRO A 194 -1.03 -4.99 9.64
N LEU A 195 -0.15 -5.23 8.69
CA LEU A 195 -0.45 -5.71 7.35
C LEU A 195 0.35 -6.98 7.04
N VAL A 196 -0.32 -7.99 6.49
CA VAL A 196 0.33 -9.15 5.86
C VAL A 196 0.07 -9.14 4.36
N MET A 197 1.15 -9.27 3.58
CA MET A 197 1.06 -9.34 2.12
C MET A 197 0.53 -10.71 1.70
N THR A 198 -0.56 -10.69 0.94
CA THR A 198 -1.21 -11.88 0.38
C THR A 198 -0.77 -12.11 -1.06
N ARG A 199 -0.72 -13.37 -1.49
CA ARG A 199 -0.49 -13.71 -2.89
C ARG A 199 -1.70 -13.27 -3.73
N PRO A 200 -1.49 -12.87 -4.99
CA PRO A 200 -2.59 -12.79 -5.94
C PRO A 200 -3.27 -14.17 -6.01
N ARG A 201 -4.56 -14.23 -5.68
CA ARG A 201 -5.42 -15.35 -6.08
C ARG A 201 -5.65 -15.31 -7.58
#